data_AF-A0A2I0WIA2-F1
#
_entry.id   AF-A0A2I0WIA2-F1
#
_cell.length_a   1.000
_cell.length_b   1.000
_cell.length_c   1.000
_cell.angle_alpha   90.00
_cell.angle_beta   90.00
_cell.angle_gamma   90.00
#
_symmetry.space_group_name_H-M   'P 1'
#
loop_
_entity.id
_entity.type
_entity.pdbx_description
1 polymer ?
#
loop_
_entity_poly.entity_id
_entity_poly.type
_entity_poly.pdbx_seq_one_letter_code
_entity_poly.pdbx_strand_id
1 'polypeptide(L)'
;MFTKVYIDSIPHVSFFQKHVLLNSDEYANLLKKQSKDPSDYCPDIVHQAPIAILDSLLTKAGRLRALYVRSTRHALIEVKPHVRVPRTFSAVVRKVKNYCRRQTCEASPLIKNPVTDHLPVNSRKIGLCCCC
;
A
#
# COMPACT_ATOMS: atom_id res chain seq x y z
N MET A 1 14.04 -19.73 6.57
CA MET A 1 13.14 -18.77 7.25
C MET A 1 12.72 -17.73 6.23
N PHE A 2 11.48 -17.79 5.73
CA PHE A 2 10.96 -16.88 4.71
C PHE A 2 10.09 -15.83 5.39
N THR A 3 10.34 -14.56 5.11
CA THR A 3 9.68 -13.44 5.79
C THR A 3 8.58 -12.88 4.90
N LYS A 4 7.37 -12.77 5.46
CA LYS A 4 6.27 -11.98 4.89
C LYS A 4 6.15 -10.72 5.72
N VAL A 5 6.18 -9.56 5.08
CA VAL A 5 6.09 -8.27 5.75
C VAL A 5 4.66 -7.77 5.59
N TYR A 6 4.09 -7.30 6.69
CA TYR A 6 2.73 -6.78 6.75
C TYR A 6 2.78 -5.34 7.24
N ILE A 7 2.20 -4.43 6.46
CA ILE A 7 2.01 -3.04 6.85
C ILE A 7 0.52 -2.86 7.13
N ASP A 8 0.18 -2.68 8.40
CA ASP A 8 -1.16 -2.30 8.83
C ASP A 8 -1.29 -0.76 8.79
N SER A 9 -2.48 -0.30 8.41
CA SER A 9 -2.90 1.10 8.52
C SER A 9 -2.11 2.09 7.67
N ILE A 10 -2.34 1.97 6.36
CA ILE A 10 -2.08 3.05 5.40
C ILE A 10 -3.33 3.93 5.30
N PRO A 11 -3.22 5.24 5.55
CA PRO A 11 -4.37 6.10 5.68
C PRO A 11 -5.00 6.37 4.29
N HIS A 12 -6.24 6.84 4.31
CA HIS A 12 -7.26 6.65 3.27
C HIS A 12 -6.83 6.96 1.83
N VAL A 13 -6.42 5.93 1.06
CA VAL A 13 -6.30 6.07 -0.41
C VAL A 13 -7.71 6.09 -1.01
N SER A 14 -8.29 7.28 -1.14
CA SER A 14 -9.59 7.46 -1.78
C SER A 14 -9.43 8.02 -3.19
N PHE A 15 -10.06 7.35 -4.17
CA PHE A 15 -10.18 7.84 -5.54
C PHE A 15 -11.44 8.69 -5.64
N PHE A 16 -11.30 9.99 -5.89
CA PHE A 16 -12.44 10.84 -6.25
C PHE A 16 -12.71 10.74 -7.76
N GLN A 17 -13.94 11.07 -8.19
CA GLN A 17 -14.56 10.81 -9.51
C GLN A 17 -13.76 11.23 -10.79
N LYS A 18 -12.55 11.77 -10.67
CA LYS A 18 -11.63 12.10 -11.78
C LYS A 18 -10.34 11.26 -11.83
N HIS A 19 -10.27 10.13 -11.13
CA HIS A 19 -9.06 9.28 -11.10
C HIS A 19 -7.81 10.08 -10.72
N VAL A 20 -7.90 10.83 -9.62
CA VAL A 20 -6.75 11.54 -9.03
C VAL A 20 -6.58 11.01 -7.62
N LEU A 21 -5.34 10.70 -7.24
CA LEU A 21 -4.98 10.37 -5.87
C LEU A 21 -5.03 11.65 -5.05
N LEU A 22 -5.85 11.65 -4.00
CA LEU A 22 -5.95 12.77 -3.08
C LEU A 22 -4.65 12.90 -2.29
N ASN A 23 -3.97 14.02 -2.47
CA ASN A 23 -2.84 14.46 -1.67
C ASN A 23 -3.30 15.55 -0.68
N SER A 24 -2.76 15.53 0.54
CA SER A 24 -3.02 16.55 1.57
C SER A 24 -2.70 17.96 1.06
N ASP A 25 -1.56 18.15 0.39
CA ASP A 25 -1.06 19.49 0.03
C ASP A 25 -1.87 20.14 -1.11
N GLU A 26 -2.19 19.38 -2.15
CA GLU A 26 -2.88 19.90 -3.35
C GLU A 26 -4.40 20.01 -3.15
N TYR A 27 -4.98 19.20 -2.25
CA TYR A 27 -6.44 19.04 -2.14
C TYR A 27 -7.01 19.27 -0.74
N ALA A 28 -6.27 19.89 0.19
CA ALA A 28 -6.74 20.23 1.54
C ALA A 28 -8.12 20.92 1.55
N ASN A 29 -8.35 21.87 0.63
CA ASN A 29 -9.61 22.60 0.54
C ASN A 29 -10.80 21.73 0.07
N LEU A 30 -10.54 20.71 -0.75
CA LEU A 30 -11.56 19.75 -1.19
C LEU A 30 -11.85 18.71 -0.11
N LEU A 31 -10.84 18.30 0.66
CA LEU A 31 -10.98 17.38 1.79
C LEU A 31 -11.80 18.01 2.92
N LYS A 32 -11.55 19.29 3.23
CA LYS A 32 -12.36 20.07 4.18
C LYS A 32 -13.83 20.15 3.77
N LYS A 33 -14.12 20.33 2.48
CA LYS A 33 -15.50 20.31 1.95
C LYS A 33 -16.19 18.94 2.09
N GLN A 34 -15.42 17.86 2.17
CA GLN A 34 -15.92 16.50 2.38
C GLN A 34 -15.88 16.06 3.85
N SER A 35 -15.60 16.98 4.79
CA SER A 35 -15.43 16.67 6.21
C SER A 35 -14.42 15.54 6.47
N LYS A 36 -13.34 15.49 5.67
CA LYS A 36 -12.25 14.52 5.80
C LYS A 36 -11.01 15.22 6.34
N ASP A 37 -10.37 14.62 7.32
CA ASP A 37 -9.14 15.16 7.90
C ASP A 37 -8.00 15.07 6.89
N PRO A 38 -7.33 16.19 6.54
CA PRO A 38 -6.26 16.19 5.55
C PRO A 38 -5.02 15.39 6.00
N SER A 39 -4.81 15.28 7.33
CA SER A 39 -3.73 14.50 7.94
C SER A 39 -3.78 13.01 7.63
N ASP A 40 -4.96 12.48 7.28
CA ASP A 40 -5.13 11.07 6.91
C ASP A 40 -4.88 10.81 5.41
N TYR A 41 -4.54 11.82 4.62
CA TYR A 41 -4.28 11.68 3.20
C TYR A 41 -2.81 12.02 2.91
N CYS A 42 -1.89 11.27 3.53
CA CYS A 42 -0.44 11.31 3.30
C CYS A 42 0.03 10.12 2.44
N PRO A 43 -0.15 10.19 1.11
CA PRO A 43 0.20 9.08 0.21
C PRO A 43 1.71 8.88 0.05
N ASP A 44 2.55 9.78 0.55
CA ASP A 44 4.01 9.66 0.56
C ASP A 44 4.52 8.54 1.46
N ILE A 45 3.94 8.36 2.65
CA ILE A 45 4.30 7.26 3.58
C ILE A 45 4.03 5.91 2.90
N VAL A 46 2.92 5.83 2.18
CA VAL A 46 2.46 4.66 1.42
C VAL A 46 3.40 4.31 0.28
N HIS A 47 4.03 5.33 -0.31
CA HIS A 47 4.95 5.20 -1.42
C HIS A 47 6.35 4.81 -0.94
N GLN A 48 6.85 5.49 0.08
CA GLN A 48 8.22 5.35 0.57
C GLN A 48 8.44 4.03 1.31
N ALA A 49 7.48 3.58 2.13
CA ALA A 49 7.66 2.36 2.93
C ALA A 49 7.85 1.09 2.07
N PRO A 50 7.03 0.80 1.04
CA PRO A 50 7.27 -0.32 0.14
C PRO A 50 8.60 -0.24 -0.62
N ILE A 51 9.03 0.97 -1.03
CA ILE A 51 10.33 1.15 -1.69
C ILE A 51 11.46 0.78 -0.74
N ALA A 52 11.44 1.28 0.49
CA ALA A 52 12.46 0.99 1.49
C ALA A 52 12.55 -0.52 1.78
N ILE A 53 11.42 -1.21 1.88
CA ILE A 53 11.37 -2.65 2.10
C ILE A 53 11.88 -3.43 0.87
N LEU A 54 11.49 -3.03 -0.34
CA LEU A 54 11.91 -3.71 -1.57
C LEU A 54 13.40 -3.49 -1.89
N ASP A 55 13.97 -2.33 -1.54
CA ASP A 55 15.40 -2.05 -1.72
C ASP A 55 16.27 -2.66 -0.58
N SER A 56 15.65 -3.19 0.48
CA SER A 56 16.35 -3.82 1.61
C SER A 56 17.16 -5.07 1.20
N LEU A 57 18.21 -5.36 1.97
CA LEU A 57 19.04 -6.57 1.77
C LEU A 57 18.23 -7.87 1.89
N LEU A 58 17.12 -7.86 2.64
CA LEU A 58 16.23 -9.01 2.78
C LEU A 58 15.60 -9.43 1.45
N THR A 59 15.20 -8.45 0.64
CA THR A 59 14.63 -8.69 -0.69
C THR A 59 15.71 -9.17 -1.65
N LYS A 60 16.91 -8.56 -1.61
CA LYS A 60 18.05 -8.97 -2.44
C LYS A 60 18.54 -10.38 -2.12
N ALA A 61 18.48 -10.79 -0.86
CA ALA A 61 18.80 -12.14 -0.40
C ALA A 61 17.71 -13.19 -0.71
N GLY A 62 16.60 -12.80 -1.37
CA GLY A 62 15.50 -13.71 -1.71
C GLY A 62 14.70 -14.22 -0.51
N ARG A 63 14.83 -13.58 0.65
CA ARG A 63 14.16 -14.00 1.89
C ARG A 63 12.76 -13.41 2.06
N LEU A 64 12.45 -12.34 1.32
CA LEU A 64 11.13 -11.73 1.29
C LEU A 64 10.26 -12.40 0.20
N ARG A 65 9.17 -13.07 0.61
CA ARG A 65 8.27 -13.75 -0.34
C ARG A 65 7.15 -12.84 -0.85
N ALA A 66 6.55 -12.05 0.04
CA ALA A 66 5.44 -11.17 -0.28
C ALA A 66 5.37 -10.03 0.73
N LEU A 67 4.99 -8.86 0.24
CA LEU A 67 4.63 -7.69 1.03
C LEU A 67 3.12 -7.51 0.95
N TYR A 68 2.46 -7.46 2.10
CA TYR A 68 1.02 -7.24 2.18
C TYR A 68 0.75 -5.82 2.69
N VAL A 69 -0.06 -5.10 1.94
CA VAL A 69 -0.49 -3.74 2.28
C VAL A 69 -1.99 -3.76 2.51
N ARG A 70 -2.41 -3.39 3.72
CA ARG A 70 -3.82 -3.23 4.06
C ARG A 70 -4.17 -1.75 4.11
N SER A 71 -5.22 -1.37 3.39
CA SER A 71 -5.80 -0.03 3.47
C SER A 71 -6.91 0.03 4.53
N THR A 72 -7.22 1.22 5.02
CA THR A 72 -8.34 1.49 5.96
C THR A 72 -9.71 1.03 5.43
N ARG A 73 -9.86 0.90 4.11
CA ARG A 73 -11.07 0.33 3.46
C ARG A 73 -11.07 -1.20 3.37
N HIS A 74 -10.28 -1.89 4.18
CA HIS A 74 -10.14 -3.35 4.21
C HIS A 74 -9.71 -3.99 2.88
N ALA A 75 -9.19 -3.20 1.94
CA ALA A 75 -8.55 -3.72 0.73
C ALA A 75 -7.16 -4.25 1.09
N LEU A 76 -6.90 -5.52 0.81
CA LEU A 76 -5.62 -6.18 1.01
C LEU A 76 -4.93 -6.34 -0.34
N ILE A 77 -3.74 -5.77 -0.47
CA ILE A 77 -2.94 -5.77 -1.70
C ILE A 77 -1.68 -6.60 -1.46
N GLU A 78 -1.44 -7.59 -2.31
CA GLU A 78 -0.18 -8.34 -2.33
C GLU A 78 0.79 -7.74 -3.35
N VAL A 79 1.94 -7.31 -2.86
CA VAL A 79 3.05 -6.82 -3.68
C VAL A 79 4.13 -7.90 -3.73
N LYS A 80 4.40 -8.37 -4.95
CA LYS A 80 5.47 -9.35 -5.20
C LYS A 80 6.85 -8.66 -5.16
N PRO A 81 7.88 -9.31 -4.59
CA PRO A 81 9.23 -8.74 -4.46
C PRO A 81 9.93 -8.40 -5.79
N HIS A 82 9.54 -9.09 -6.88
CA HIS A 82 10.07 -8.83 -8.22
C HIS A 82 9.51 -7.56 -8.87
N VAL A 83 8.45 -6.98 -8.30
CA VAL A 83 7.82 -5.79 -8.88
C VAL A 83 8.69 -4.58 -8.60
N ARG A 84 9.18 -3.95 -9.67
CA ARG A 84 9.85 -2.65 -9.59
C ARG A 84 8.80 -1.56 -9.37
N VAL A 85 8.78 -1.01 -8.16
CA VAL A 85 7.97 0.15 -7.80
C VAL A 85 8.70 1.43 -8.27
N PRO A 86 8.02 2.33 -9.00
CA PRO A 86 8.60 3.61 -9.39
C PRO A 86 9.03 4.47 -8.20
N ARG A 87 10.23 5.06 -8.28
CA ARG A 87 10.80 5.91 -7.21
C ARG A 87 10.14 7.27 -7.06
N THR A 88 9.41 7.73 -8.07
CA THR A 88 8.72 9.03 -8.03
C THR A 88 7.25 8.84 -7.69
N PHE A 89 6.73 9.67 -6.79
CA PHE A 89 5.34 9.65 -6.38
C PHE A 89 4.39 9.79 -7.59
N SER A 90 4.69 10.72 -8.49
CA SER A 90 3.90 10.97 -9.70
C SER A 90 3.84 9.78 -10.67
N ALA A 91 4.83 8.90 -10.69
CA ALA A 91 4.81 7.68 -11.50
C ALA A 91 3.97 6.58 -10.84
N VAL A 92 3.99 6.49 -9.50
CA VAL A 92 3.11 5.57 -8.76
C VAL A 92 1.67 5.98 -8.91
N VAL A 93 1.37 7.28 -8.84
CA VAL A 93 0.02 7.81 -9.07
C VAL A 93 -0.51 7.44 -10.45
N ARG A 94 0.33 7.59 -11.49
CA ARG A 94 -0.03 7.16 -12.85
C ARG A 94 -0.27 5.66 -12.96
N LYS A 95 0.54 4.83 -12.31
CA LYS A 95 0.42 3.37 -12.37
C LYS A 95 -0.86 2.90 -11.69
N VAL A 96 -1.17 3.47 -10.54
CA VAL A 96 -2.40 3.23 -9.79
C VAL A 96 -3.63 3.73 -10.57
N LYS A 97 -3.56 4.92 -11.19
CA LYS A 97 -4.61 5.45 -12.07
C LYS A 97 -4.90 4.51 -13.26
N ASN A 98 -3.85 4.03 -13.92
CA ASN A 98 -3.96 3.09 -15.03
C ASN A 98 -4.58 1.76 -14.58
N TYR A 99 -4.24 1.30 -13.38
CA TYR A 99 -4.82 0.11 -12.78
C TYR A 99 -6.33 0.28 -12.52
N CYS A 100 -6.75 1.39 -11.87
CA CYS A 100 -8.17 1.66 -11.62
C CYS A 100 -9.01 1.84 -12.89
N ARG A 101 -8.41 2.29 -14.00
CA ARG A 101 -9.09 2.44 -15.30
C ARG A 101 -9.29 1.10 -16.02
N ARG A 102 -8.42 0.12 -15.76
CA ARG A 102 -8.43 -1.21 -16.36
C ARG A 102 -9.18 -2.21 -15.46
N GLN A 103 -10.35 -1.85 -14.91
CA GLN A 103 -11.13 -2.70 -13.97
C GLN A 103 -11.62 -4.06 -14.53
N THR A 104 -11.15 -4.48 -15.70
CA THR A 104 -11.32 -5.84 -16.25
C THR A 104 -9.92 -6.43 -16.48
N CYS A 105 -9.77 -7.75 -16.40
CA CYS A 105 -8.52 -8.52 -16.48
C CYS A 105 -7.89 -8.83 -15.11
N GLU A 106 -8.50 -9.79 -14.39
CA GLU A 106 -7.92 -11.09 -13.93
C GLU A 106 -6.55 -11.16 -13.20
N ALA A 107 -5.74 -10.11 -13.18
CA ALA A 107 -4.43 -10.04 -12.53
C ALA A 107 -4.40 -8.97 -11.42
N SER A 108 -5.51 -8.85 -10.70
CA SER A 108 -5.61 -7.91 -9.59
C SER A 108 -4.80 -8.44 -8.39
N PRO A 109 -3.81 -7.72 -7.85
CA PRO A 109 -3.12 -8.08 -6.61
C PRO A 109 -4.03 -7.95 -5.37
N LEU A 110 -5.33 -7.74 -5.57
CA LEU A 110 -6.31 -7.67 -4.50
C LEU A 110 -6.58 -9.09 -4.00
N ILE A 111 -6.28 -9.32 -2.73
CA ILE A 111 -6.43 -10.60 -2.07
C ILE A 111 -7.62 -10.54 -1.10
N LYS A 112 -8.28 -11.69 -0.90
CA LYS A 112 -9.35 -11.85 0.09
C LYS A 112 -8.77 -11.72 1.50
N ASN A 113 -9.38 -10.86 2.31
CA ASN A 113 -9.11 -10.78 3.74
C ASN A 113 -9.73 -12.02 4.44
N PRO A 114 -9.15 -12.58 5.53
CA PRO A 114 -8.08 -12.05 6.37
C PRO A 114 -6.64 -12.34 5.89
N VAL A 115 -5.69 -11.47 6.25
CA VAL A 115 -4.26 -11.66 5.93
C VAL A 115 -3.70 -12.98 6.50
N THR A 116 -4.26 -13.48 7.60
CA THR A 116 -3.84 -14.70 8.31
C THR A 116 -3.78 -15.92 7.42
N ASP A 117 -4.70 -16.03 6.47
CA ASP A 117 -4.84 -17.21 5.60
C ASP A 117 -3.68 -17.31 4.59
N HIS A 118 -3.04 -16.17 4.33
CA HIS A 118 -1.94 -16.08 3.38
C HIS A 118 -0.59 -16.29 4.07
N LEU A 119 -0.49 -16.27 5.40
CA LEU A 119 0.78 -16.52 6.08
C LEU A 119 1.06 -18.03 6.19
N PRO A 120 2.35 -18.45 6.13
CA PRO A 120 2.68 -19.84 6.39
C PRO A 120 2.33 -20.23 7.82
N VAL A 121 1.97 -21.50 7.99
CA VAL A 121 1.76 -22.14 9.29
C VAL A 121 3.04 -21.95 10.14
N ASN A 122 2.90 -21.56 11.41
CA ASN A 122 3.99 -21.20 12.34
C ASN A 122 4.72 -19.86 12.08
N SER A 123 4.05 -18.89 11.46
CA SER A 123 4.57 -17.52 11.35
C SER A 123 4.47 -16.74 12.67
N ARG A 124 5.54 -16.03 13.04
CA ARG A 124 5.53 -15.06 14.14
C ARG A 124 4.92 -13.74 13.65
N LYS A 125 3.95 -13.19 14.39
CA LYS A 125 3.33 -11.89 14.12
C LYS A 125 3.99 -10.85 15.04
N ILE A 126 4.57 -9.81 14.46
CA ILE A 126 5.24 -8.72 15.18
C ILE A 126 4.53 -7.42 14.79
N GLY A 127 4.02 -6.69 15.78
CA GLY A 127 3.48 -5.35 15.60
C GLY A 127 4.56 -4.31 15.88
N LEU A 128 4.66 -3.28 15.04
CA LEU A 128 5.47 -2.10 15.30
C LEU A 128 4.55 -1.00 15.81
N CYS A 129 4.68 -0.64 17.09
CA CYS A 129 3.94 0.45 17.70
C CYS A 129 4.93 1.34 18.44
N CYS A 130 4.88 2.64 18.19
CA CYS A 130 5.58 3.63 19.00
C CYS A 130 4.57 4.15 20.03
N CYS A 131 4.55 3.56 21.22
CA CYS A 131 3.90 4.18 22.37
C CYS A 131 4.93 5.12 23.00
N CYS A 132 4.81 6.41 22.70
CA CYS A 132 5.36 7.51 23.48
C CYS A 132 4.19 8.29 24.08
#